data_AF-A0A925B7M3-F1
#
_entry.id   AF-A0A925B7M3-F1
#
_cell.length_a   1.000
_cell.length_b   1.000
_cell.length_c   1.000
_cell.angle_alpha   90.00
_cell.angle_beta   90.00
_cell.angle_gamma   90.00
#
_symmetry.space_group_name_H-M   'P 1'
#
loop_
_entity.id
_entity.type
_entity.pdbx_description
1 polymer ?
#
loop_
_entity_poly.entity_id
_entity_poly.type
_entity_poly.pdbx_seq_one_letter_code
_entity_poly.pdbx_strand_id
1 'polypeptide(L)'
;MNANPKFLAATAHVDDAAVKPLPNSRKVHVGALKVPMREVSQADTPSMFGGEKNPPVYVYDCSGPYTDPAAKIDIRSGLAPLRRPWIEARNDTEVLEGPSSSFGMERLADPKLAELRFDLKRNPRKGKGNVT
;
A
#
# COMPACT_ATOMS: atom_id res chain seq x y z
N MET A 1 -8.69 31.91 -7.78
CA MET A 1 -7.82 31.42 -8.87
C MET A 1 -7.39 30.00 -8.52
N ASN A 2 -8.01 28.97 -9.12
CA ASN A 2 -7.63 27.58 -8.90
C ASN A 2 -6.65 27.17 -10.00
N ALA A 3 -5.37 27.48 -9.82
CA ALA A 3 -4.34 26.83 -10.62
C ALA A 3 -4.22 25.39 -10.07
N ASN A 4 -4.70 24.40 -10.82
CA ASN A 4 -4.38 23.01 -10.52
C ASN A 4 -2.89 22.83 -10.82
N PRO A 5 -2.02 22.60 -9.82
CA PRO A 5 -0.60 22.45 -10.07
C PRO A 5 -0.37 21.27 -11.02
N LYS A 6 0.51 21.45 -12.02
CA LYS A 6 0.88 20.38 -12.94
C LYS A 6 1.55 19.26 -12.15
N PHE A 7 0.98 18.05 -12.18
CA PHE A 7 1.59 16.88 -11.55
C PHE A 7 2.86 16.47 -12.32
N LEU A 8 3.94 16.17 -11.58
CA LEU A 8 5.18 15.64 -12.10
C LEU A 8 5.60 14.43 -11.27
N ALA A 9 5.89 13.30 -11.91
CA ALA A 9 6.25 12.06 -11.23
C ALA A 9 7.53 12.22 -10.37
N ALA A 10 8.48 13.06 -10.81
CA ALA A 10 9.76 13.28 -10.13
C ALA A 10 9.59 13.89 -8.72
N THR A 11 8.60 14.76 -8.52
CA THR A 11 8.33 15.48 -7.27
C THR A 11 7.13 14.93 -6.49
N ALA A 12 6.57 13.81 -6.96
CA ALA A 12 5.42 13.18 -6.33
C ALA A 12 5.78 12.68 -4.92
N HIS A 13 5.03 13.14 -3.94
CA HIS A 13 5.09 12.70 -2.55
C HIS A 13 3.67 12.57 -2.01
N VAL A 14 3.54 11.84 -0.90
CA VAL A 14 2.28 11.75 -0.16
C VAL A 14 2.21 12.85 0.88
N ASP A 15 1.00 13.22 1.26
CA ASP A 15 0.78 14.08 2.43
C ASP A 15 1.32 13.36 3.68
N ASP A 16 2.10 14.07 4.49
CA ASP A 16 2.64 13.57 5.74
C ASP A 16 1.54 13.07 6.69
N ALA A 17 0.36 13.69 6.67
CA ALA A 17 -0.78 13.24 7.46
C ALA A 17 -1.28 11.84 7.04
N ALA A 18 -1.12 11.47 5.77
CA ALA A 18 -1.55 10.18 5.25
C ALA A 18 -0.60 9.03 5.66
N VAL A 19 0.61 9.35 6.13
CA VAL A 19 1.62 8.36 6.57
C VAL A 19 1.87 8.34 8.08
N LYS A 20 1.08 9.10 8.85
CA LYS A 20 1.17 9.08 10.31
C LYS A 20 0.46 7.86 10.90
N PRO A 21 1.01 7.26 11.98
CA PRO A 21 0.27 6.28 12.77
C PRO A 21 -1.08 6.82 13.23
N LEU A 22 -2.10 5.97 13.23
CA LEU A 22 -3.43 6.35 13.67
C LEU A 22 -3.43 6.58 15.20
N PRO A 23 -4.04 7.67 15.71
CA PRO A 23 -4.00 8.02 17.12
C PRO A 23 -4.43 6.88 18.06
N ASN A 24 -3.80 6.81 19.23
CA ASN A 24 -4.06 5.81 20.28
C ASN A 24 -4.04 4.37 19.80
N SER A 25 -3.31 4.09 18.72
CA SER A 25 -3.24 2.76 18.15
C SER A 25 -1.90 2.49 17.49
N ARG A 26 -1.57 1.21 17.31
CA ARG A 26 -0.39 0.78 16.55
C ARG A 26 -0.73 -0.35 15.59
N LYS A 27 0.01 -0.39 14.49
CA LYS A 27 0.00 -1.52 13.56
C LYS A 27 0.51 -2.76 14.29
N VAL A 28 -0.19 -3.87 14.14
CA VAL A 28 0.29 -5.20 14.56
C VAL A 28 0.06 -6.20 13.43
N HIS A 29 0.82 -7.29 13.45
CA HIS A 29 0.72 -8.33 12.43
C HIS A 29 0.47 -9.67 13.10
N VAL A 30 -0.53 -10.42 12.63
CA VAL A 30 -0.93 -11.70 13.22
C VAL A 30 -0.63 -12.87 12.30
N GLY A 31 -0.23 -14.00 12.90
CA GLY A 31 0.06 -15.25 12.20
C GLY A 31 1.31 -15.22 11.31
N ALA A 32 1.62 -16.36 10.70
CA ALA A 32 2.82 -16.55 9.88
C ALA A 32 2.83 -15.67 8.60
N LEU A 33 1.64 -15.34 8.08
CA LEU A 33 1.48 -14.49 6.90
C LEU A 33 1.54 -12.99 7.21
N LYS A 34 1.74 -12.61 8.48
CA LYS A 34 1.78 -11.22 8.95
C LYS A 34 0.54 -10.44 8.49
N VAL A 35 -0.65 -10.94 8.81
CA VAL A 35 -1.91 -10.25 8.45
C VAL A 35 -2.01 -8.95 9.25
N PRO A 36 -2.17 -7.78 8.62
CA PRO A 36 -2.18 -6.50 9.32
C PRO A 36 -3.48 -6.33 10.10
N MET A 37 -3.32 -5.91 11.36
CA MET A 37 -4.38 -5.52 12.28
C MET A 37 -3.94 -4.21 12.98
N ARG A 38 -4.86 -3.60 13.71
CA ARG A 38 -4.57 -2.43 14.53
C ARG A 38 -4.96 -2.68 15.96
N GLU A 39 -4.03 -2.45 16.86
CA GLU A 39 -4.26 -2.52 18.31
C GLU A 39 -4.53 -1.12 18.84
N VAL A 40 -5.73 -0.92 19.42
CA VAL A 40 -6.18 0.36 19.99
C VAL A 40 -6.06 0.29 21.51
N SER A 41 -5.34 1.25 22.09
CA SER A 41 -5.23 1.42 23.53
C SER A 41 -6.47 2.13 24.07
N GLN A 42 -7.00 1.63 25.18
CA GLN A 42 -8.12 2.23 25.89
C GLN A 42 -7.60 3.04 27.08
N ALA A 43 -8.33 4.10 27.46
CA ALA A 43 -8.08 4.79 28.73
C ALA A 43 -8.50 3.89 29.90
N ASP A 44 -7.88 4.07 31.06
CA ASP A 44 -8.26 3.35 32.28
C ASP A 44 -9.67 3.76 32.73
N THR A 45 -10.47 2.81 33.22
CA THR A 45 -11.78 3.08 33.80
C THR A 45 -11.59 3.69 35.20
N PRO A 46 -12.08 4.92 35.48
CA PRO A 46 -11.91 5.52 36.80
C PRO A 46 -12.52 4.65 37.92
N SER A 47 -11.76 4.43 38.99
CA SER A 47 -12.19 3.68 40.19
C SER A 47 -11.77 4.43 41.46
N MET A 48 -12.41 4.13 42.60
CA MET A 48 -12.10 4.78 43.89
C MET A 48 -10.63 4.63 44.33
N PHE A 49 -9.88 3.64 43.82
CA PHE A 49 -8.50 3.32 44.26
C PHE A 49 -7.47 3.36 43.12
N GLY A 50 -7.69 4.19 42.11
CA GLY A 50 -6.84 4.26 40.92
C GLY A 50 -7.38 3.35 39.82
N GLY A 51 -7.56 3.91 38.62
CA GLY A 51 -8.38 3.32 37.56
C GLY A 51 -8.03 1.88 37.16
N GLU A 52 -9.04 1.15 36.70
CA GLU A 52 -8.91 -0.21 36.15
C GLU A 52 -8.37 -0.14 34.72
N LYS A 53 -7.29 -0.89 34.44
CA LYS A 53 -6.68 -0.95 33.11
C LYS A 53 -7.55 -1.76 32.16
N ASN A 54 -7.94 -1.13 31.05
CA ASN A 54 -8.67 -1.81 29.99
C ASN A 54 -7.70 -2.53 29.02
N PRO A 55 -8.00 -3.77 28.61
CA PRO A 55 -7.20 -4.45 27.60
C PRO A 55 -7.29 -3.73 26.25
N PRO A 56 -6.30 -3.88 25.36
CA PRO A 56 -6.39 -3.28 24.04
C PRO A 56 -7.47 -3.94 23.18
N VAL A 57 -8.04 -3.18 22.24
CA VAL A 57 -9.00 -3.67 21.25
C VAL A 57 -8.31 -3.85 19.90
N TYR A 58 -8.45 -5.03 19.31
CA TYR A 58 -7.91 -5.32 17.98
C TYR A 58 -8.97 -5.11 16.91
N VAL A 59 -8.64 -4.33 15.88
CA VAL A 59 -9.54 -4.04 14.76
C VAL A 59 -8.87 -4.37 13.43
N TYR A 60 -9.70 -4.66 12.43
CA TYR A 60 -9.24 -4.82 11.05
C TYR A 60 -8.63 -3.52 10.53
N ASP A 61 -7.56 -3.61 9.73
CA ASP A 61 -6.82 -2.43 9.30
C ASP A 61 -6.46 -2.46 7.80
N CYS A 62 -7.25 -1.72 7.01
CA CYS A 62 -7.05 -1.56 5.57
C CYS A 62 -5.99 -0.51 5.19
N SER A 63 -5.40 0.21 6.15
CA SER A 63 -4.48 1.31 5.82
C SER A 63 -3.14 0.86 5.23
N GLY A 64 -2.86 -0.45 5.26
CA GLY A 64 -1.64 -1.03 4.69
C GLY A 64 -0.37 -0.49 5.36
N PRO A 65 0.75 -0.41 4.62
CA PRO A 65 2.01 0.12 5.14
C PRO A 65 1.98 1.61 5.47
N TYR A 66 0.98 2.37 5.02
CA TYR A 66 0.97 3.83 5.19
C TYR A 66 0.95 4.26 6.65
N THR A 67 0.34 3.49 7.56
CA THR A 67 0.31 3.82 8.99
C THR A 67 1.30 2.99 9.80
N ASP A 68 2.17 2.22 9.14
CA ASP A 68 3.25 1.48 9.79
C ASP A 68 4.51 2.36 9.89
N PRO A 69 4.95 2.76 11.09
CA PRO A 69 6.12 3.62 11.25
C PRO A 69 7.43 2.96 10.79
N ALA A 70 7.47 1.63 10.63
CA ALA A 70 8.63 0.92 10.09
C ALA A 70 8.67 0.93 8.55
N ALA A 71 7.57 1.31 7.88
CA ALA A 71 7.50 1.34 6.43
C ALA A 71 7.99 2.69 5.87
N LYS A 72 8.93 2.65 4.92
CA LYS A 72 9.31 3.82 4.14
C LYS A 72 8.41 3.94 2.91
N ILE A 73 7.57 4.97 2.88
CA ILE A 73 6.64 5.21 1.77
C ILE A 73 7.30 6.09 0.70
N ASP A 74 7.43 5.54 -0.51
CA ASP A 74 7.78 6.28 -1.73
C ASP A 74 6.80 5.88 -2.84
N ILE A 75 5.83 6.76 -3.13
CA ILE A 75 4.81 6.47 -4.14
C ILE A 75 5.37 6.33 -5.55
N ARG A 76 6.56 6.89 -5.82
CA ARG A 76 7.23 6.76 -7.12
C ARG A 76 7.77 5.35 -7.32
N SER A 77 8.10 4.67 -6.23
CA SER A 77 8.59 3.28 -6.23
C SER A 77 7.46 2.25 -6.05
N GLY A 78 6.29 2.69 -5.59
CA GLY A 78 5.16 1.84 -5.23
C GLY A 78 5.42 1.00 -3.97
N LEU A 79 4.41 0.26 -3.53
CA LEU A 79 4.51 -0.60 -2.34
C LEU A 79 5.30 -1.88 -2.60
N ALA A 80 5.88 -2.44 -1.53
CA ALA A 80 6.55 -3.74 -1.56
C ALA A 80 5.61 -4.85 -2.09
N PRO A 81 6.04 -5.67 -3.07
CA PRO A 81 5.19 -6.69 -3.68
C PRO A 81 5.14 -7.96 -2.84
N LEU A 82 4.59 -7.89 -1.62
CA LEU A 82 4.62 -8.99 -0.64
C LEU A 82 4.07 -10.33 -1.18
N ARG A 83 3.08 -10.27 -2.08
CA ARG A 83 2.43 -11.45 -2.67
C ARG A 83 3.18 -12.04 -3.87
N ARG A 84 4.22 -11.37 -4.39
CA ARG A 84 4.92 -11.81 -5.61
C ARG A 84 5.45 -13.24 -5.48
N PRO A 85 6.16 -13.63 -4.40
CA PRO A 85 6.67 -15.01 -4.28
C PRO A 85 5.55 -16.04 -4.30
N TRP A 86 4.40 -15.75 -3.68
CA TRP A 86 3.25 -16.67 -3.68
C TRP A 86 2.61 -16.80 -5.06
N ILE A 87 2.54 -15.71 -5.82
CA ILE A 87 2.01 -15.73 -7.19
C ILE A 87 2.97 -16.50 -8.12
N GLU A 88 4.28 -16.25 -8.01
CA GLU A 88 5.30 -16.95 -8.77
C GLU A 88 5.31 -18.46 -8.48
N ALA A 89 5.20 -18.84 -7.20
CA ALA A 89 5.20 -20.24 -6.77
C ALA A 89 4.04 -21.07 -7.36
N ARG A 90 2.89 -20.45 -7.69
CA ARG A 90 1.77 -21.18 -8.33
C ARG A 90 2.04 -21.54 -9.79
N ASN A 91 3.01 -20.88 -10.44
CA ASN A 91 3.40 -21.09 -11.84
C ASN A 91 2.23 -21.05 -12.86
N ASP A 92 1.12 -20.41 -12.49
CA ASP A 92 -0.14 -20.36 -13.22
C ASP A 92 -0.26 -19.11 -14.13
N THR A 93 0.73 -18.22 -14.05
CA THR A 93 0.79 -16.94 -14.78
C THR A 93 2.11 -16.78 -15.51
N GLU A 94 2.11 -16.01 -16.59
CA GLU A 94 3.29 -15.61 -17.36
C GLU A 94 3.52 -14.10 -17.27
N VAL A 95 4.77 -13.66 -17.36
CA VAL A 95 5.15 -12.24 -17.39
C VAL A 95 5.18 -11.78 -18.84
N LEU A 96 4.51 -10.66 -19.13
CA LEU A 96 4.53 -10.04 -20.45
C LEU A 96 5.74 -9.11 -20.59
N GLU A 97 6.11 -8.75 -21.82
CA GLU A 97 7.18 -7.75 -22.05
C GLU A 97 6.70 -6.32 -21.71
N GLY A 98 5.39 -6.10 -21.72
CA GLY A 98 4.76 -4.81 -21.43
C GLY A 98 3.24 -4.88 -21.53
N PRO A 99 2.55 -3.72 -21.62
CA PRO A 99 1.12 -3.67 -21.93
C PRO A 99 0.82 -4.31 -23.29
N SER A 100 -0.20 -5.17 -23.35
CA SER A 100 -0.56 -5.89 -24.57
C SER A 100 -1.81 -5.38 -25.30
N SER A 101 -2.58 -4.47 -24.69
CA SER A 101 -3.75 -3.87 -25.34
C SER A 101 -3.33 -2.70 -26.24
N SER A 102 -4.10 -2.44 -27.31
CA SER A 102 -3.88 -1.29 -28.20
C SER A 102 -3.79 0.01 -27.42
N PHE A 103 -4.76 0.23 -26.52
CA PHE A 103 -4.78 1.39 -25.62
C PHE A 103 -3.51 1.48 -24.76
N GLY A 104 -3.08 0.37 -24.15
CA GLY A 104 -1.88 0.35 -23.30
C GLY A 104 -0.60 0.69 -24.07
N MET A 105 -0.45 0.14 -25.28
CA MET A 105 0.69 0.42 -26.15
C MET A 105 0.71 1.88 -26.62
N GLU A 106 -0.44 2.42 -27.07
CA GLU A 106 -0.55 3.83 -27.45
C GLU A 106 -0.21 4.77 -26.29
N ARG A 107 -0.75 4.50 -25.09
CA ARG A 107 -0.46 5.32 -23.91
C ARG A 107 0.99 5.18 -23.46
N LEU A 108 1.67 4.06 -23.72
CA LEU A 108 3.10 3.90 -23.43
C LEU A 108 3.97 4.68 -24.43
N ALA A 109 3.60 4.72 -25.70
CA ALA A 109 4.32 5.43 -26.75
C ALA A 109 4.11 6.96 -26.72
N ASP A 110 3.06 7.45 -26.04
CA ASP A 110 2.77 8.89 -25.97
C ASP A 110 3.84 9.65 -25.14
N PRO A 111 4.60 10.59 -25.75
CA PRO A 111 5.60 11.37 -25.05
C PRO A 111 5.00 12.37 -24.06
N LYS A 112 3.75 12.83 -24.26
CA LYS A 112 3.08 13.77 -23.35
C LYS A 112 2.85 13.17 -21.97
N LEU A 113 2.80 11.84 -21.89
CA LEU A 113 2.58 11.11 -20.65
C LEU A 113 3.90 10.73 -19.96
N ALA A 114 5.07 10.96 -20.58
CA ALA A 114 6.36 10.54 -20.02
C ALA A 114 6.63 11.15 -18.64
N GLU A 115 6.32 12.43 -18.45
CA GLU A 115 6.51 13.15 -17.17
C GLU A 115 5.55 12.67 -16.06
N LEU A 116 4.49 11.95 -16.41
CA LEU A 116 3.48 11.43 -15.48
C LEU A 116 3.78 9.99 -15.03
N ARG A 117 4.69 9.28 -15.71
CA ARG A 117 4.99 7.87 -15.41
C ARG A 117 5.94 7.77 -14.23
N PHE A 118 5.58 6.91 -13.27
CA PHE A 118 6.50 6.46 -12.24
C PHE A 118 7.49 5.43 -12.81
N ASP A 119 8.70 5.36 -12.24
CA ASP A 119 9.72 4.36 -12.59
C ASP A 119 9.38 2.98 -11.97
N LEU A 120 8.26 2.41 -12.42
CA LEU A 120 7.79 1.11 -11.98
C LEU A 120 8.30 0.02 -12.92
N LYS A 121 9.27 -0.76 -12.44
CA LYS A 121 9.95 -1.83 -13.19
C LYS A 121 9.16 -3.14 -13.33
N ARG A 122 7.86 -3.13 -13.02
CA ARG A 122 7.05 -4.35 -12.91
C ARG A 122 6.23 -4.55 -14.17
N ASN A 123 6.57 -5.59 -14.92
CA ASN A 123 5.78 -5.95 -16.09
C ASN A 123 4.43 -6.58 -15.72
N PRO A 124 3.40 -6.41 -16.56
CA PRO A 124 2.13 -7.09 -16.40
C PRO A 124 2.28 -8.62 -16.42
N ARG A 125 1.34 -9.31 -15.77
CA ARG A 125 1.20 -10.77 -15.81
C ARG A 125 -0.14 -11.16 -16.41
N LYS A 126 -0.16 -12.29 -17.11
CA LYS A 126 -1.36 -12.92 -17.70
C LYS A 126 -1.53 -14.33 -17.15
N GLY A 127 -2.76 -14.77 -16.90
CA GLY A 127 -3.05 -16.17 -16.60
C GLY A 127 -2.75 -17.08 -17.80
N LYS A 128 -2.20 -18.27 -17.54
CA LYS A 128 -1.97 -19.31 -18.56
C LYS A 128 -3.22 -20.16 -18.84
N GLY A 129 -4.30 -19.95 -18.10
CA GLY A 129 -5.53 -20.76 -18.15
C GLY A 129 -6.50 -20.34 -17.03
N ASN A 130 -6.99 -21.29 -16.25
CA ASN A 130 -7.90 -21.05 -15.12
C ASN A 130 -7.19 -20.37 -13.94
N VAL A 131 -6.97 -19.05 -14.06
CA VAL A 131 -6.53 -18.18 -12.97
C VAL A 131 -7.63 -17.14 -12.74
N THR A 132 -8.09 -17.03 -11.50
CA THR A 132 -9.09 -16.03 -11.06
C THR A 132 -8.43 -14.87 -10.32
#